data_AF-A0AAD0F171-F1
#
_entry.id   AF-A0AAD0F171-F1
#
_cell.length_a   1.000
_cell.length_b   1.000
_cell.length_c   1.000
_cell.angle_alpha   90.00
_cell.angle_beta   90.00
_cell.angle_gamma   90.00
#
_symmetry.space_group_name_H-M   'P 1'
#
loop_
_entity.id
_entity.type
_entity.pdbx_description
1 polymer ?
#
loop_
_entity_poly.entity_id
_entity_poly.type
_entity_poly.pdbx_seq_one_letter_code
_entity_poly.pdbx_strand_id
1 'polypeptide(L)'
;MVDGTDKKKEAKKKLYRKHHLIFTSKDLYDGFNLLIFMAQYEDDIIIDDTIIEYTGNFFIYHIKCSYNLPLNLDICKNQNGTVIDVFFTKGVEAIEASDIF
;
A
#
# COMPACT_ATOMS: atom_id res chain seq x y z
N MET A 1 27.13 27.63 25.23
CA MET A 1 27.17 26.15 25.19
C MET A 1 25.98 25.70 24.37
N VAL A 2 26.27 24.99 23.28
CA VAL A 2 25.37 24.72 22.16
C VAL A 2 24.38 23.61 22.51
N ASP A 3 23.11 23.93 22.26
CA ASP A 3 22.05 23.10 21.71
C ASP A 3 21.91 21.65 22.26
N GLY A 4 21.10 21.53 23.31
CA GLY A 4 20.61 20.24 23.81
C GLY A 4 19.29 19.81 23.16
N THR A 5 18.90 20.39 22.02
CA THR A 5 17.60 20.15 21.38
C THR A 5 17.64 19.11 20.26
N ASP A 6 18.82 18.58 19.90
CA ASP A 6 18.96 17.66 18.77
C ASP A 6 18.50 16.22 19.02
N LYS A 7 18.39 15.76 20.28
CA LYS A 7 17.99 14.36 20.54
C LYS A 7 16.52 14.04 20.26
N LYS A 8 15.66 15.05 20.06
CA LYS A 8 14.26 14.84 19.62
C LYS A 8 14.09 14.92 18.10
N LYS A 9 15.10 15.36 17.34
CA LYS A 9 15.02 15.51 15.88
C LYS A 9 15.35 14.24 15.11
N GLU A 10 16.17 13.33 15.66
CA GLU A 10 16.62 12.15 14.91
C GLU A 10 15.80 10.86 15.12
N ALA A 11 14.94 10.79 16.14
CA ALA A 11 14.23 9.54 16.49
C ALA A 11 12.83 9.38 15.87
N LYS A 12 12.41 10.27 14.97
CA LYS A 12 11.33 9.93 14.03
C LYS A 12 11.99 9.36 12.76
N LYS A 13 12.57 8.16 12.86
CA LYS A 13 12.72 7.31 11.69
C LYS A 13 11.32 7.23 11.07
N LYS A 14 11.09 7.93 9.95
CA LYS A 14 9.90 7.76 9.11
C LYS A 14 9.79 6.25 8.91
N LEU A 15 8.84 5.62 9.61
CA LEU A 15 8.67 4.18 9.57
C LEU A 15 7.99 3.88 8.25
N TYR A 16 8.81 3.79 7.21
CA TYR A 16 8.34 3.37 5.90
C TYR A 16 7.92 1.91 6.02
N ARG A 17 6.61 1.69 6.09
CA ARG A 17 6.02 0.37 5.93
C ARG A 17 6.28 -0.07 4.50
N LYS A 18 6.67 -1.33 4.33
CA LYS A 18 6.80 -1.97 3.03
C LYS A 18 5.72 -3.02 2.94
N HIS A 19 4.88 -2.94 1.92
CA HIS A 19 3.89 -3.96 1.63
C HIS A 19 4.12 -4.54 0.25
N HIS A 20 3.85 -5.84 0.17
CA HIS A 20 3.95 -6.62 -1.04
C HIS A 20 2.61 -7.32 -1.23
N LEU A 21 1.96 -7.07 -2.35
CA LEU A 21 0.71 -7.73 -2.70
C LEU A 21 0.93 -8.51 -3.98
N ILE A 22 0.72 -9.82 -3.90
CA ILE A 22 0.77 -10.71 -5.05
C ILE A 22 -0.64 -11.23 -5.28
N PHE A 23 -1.14 -11.09 -6.51
CA PHE A 23 -2.47 -11.57 -6.85
C PHE A 23 -2.57 -12.03 -8.30
N THR A 24 -3.59 -12.84 -8.55
CA THR A 24 -3.97 -13.30 -9.89
C THR A 24 -5.20 -12.56 -10.40
N SER A 25 -5.20 -12.25 -11.70
CA SER A 25 -6.35 -11.75 -12.46
C SER A 25 -6.52 -12.56 -13.75
N LYS A 26 -7.77 -12.82 -14.17
CA LYS A 26 -8.04 -13.44 -15.48
C LYS A 26 -7.73 -12.52 -16.65
N ASP A 27 -7.97 -11.23 -16.46
CA ASP A 27 -7.77 -10.21 -17.48
C ASP A 27 -6.62 -9.28 -17.11
N LEU A 28 -6.12 -8.53 -18.10
CA LEU A 28 -5.22 -7.41 -17.85
C LEU A 28 -5.94 -6.40 -16.95
N TYR A 29 -5.32 -6.05 -15.84
CA TYR A 29 -5.87 -5.07 -14.91
C TYR A 29 -5.30 -3.69 -15.28
N ASP A 30 -6.18 -2.78 -15.73
CA ASP A 30 -5.86 -1.45 -16.24
C ASP A 30 -6.00 -0.33 -15.19
N GLY A 31 -6.70 -0.60 -14.09
CA GLY A 31 -6.94 0.35 -12.98
C GLY A 31 -5.69 0.79 -12.21
N PHE A 32 -4.53 0.17 -12.45
CA PHE A 32 -3.27 0.51 -11.76
C PHE A 32 -2.79 1.94 -11.97
N ASN A 33 -2.87 2.46 -13.19
CA ASN A 33 -2.21 3.72 -13.55
C ASN A 33 -2.78 4.92 -12.76
N LEU A 34 -4.07 4.89 -12.46
CA LEU A 34 -4.73 5.99 -11.74
C LEU A 34 -4.40 5.95 -10.24
N LEU A 35 -4.41 4.76 -9.64
CA LEU A 35 -4.05 4.56 -8.22
C LEU A 35 -2.60 4.96 -7.97
N ILE A 36 -1.67 4.51 -8.82
CA ILE A 36 -0.25 4.85 -8.73
C ILE A 36 -0.08 6.37 -8.80
N PHE A 37 -0.74 7.02 -9.76
CA PHE A 37 -0.64 8.45 -9.95
C PHE A 37 -1.15 9.24 -8.73
N MET A 38 -2.33 8.90 -8.21
CA MET A 38 -2.91 9.59 -7.05
C MET A 38 -2.13 9.32 -5.76
N ALA A 39 -1.77 8.06 -5.49
CA ALA A 39 -1.04 7.68 -4.29
C ALA A 39 0.38 8.25 -4.23
N GLN A 40 1.08 8.32 -5.37
CA GLN A 40 2.40 8.93 -5.46
C GLN A 40 2.35 10.45 -5.29
N TYR A 41 1.31 11.11 -5.81
CA TYR A 41 1.20 12.57 -5.79
C TYR A 41 0.66 13.12 -4.46
N GLU A 42 -0.33 12.44 -3.86
CA GLU A 42 -1.05 12.97 -2.69
C GLU A 42 -0.47 12.48 -1.35
N ASP A 43 0.04 11.24 -1.30
CA ASP A 43 0.32 10.55 -0.03
C ASP A 43 1.80 10.13 0.15
N ASP A 44 2.72 10.60 -0.70
CA ASP A 44 4.14 10.23 -0.68
C ASP A 44 4.36 8.69 -0.71
N ILE A 45 3.50 7.95 -1.41
CA ILE A 45 3.56 6.49 -1.51
C ILE A 45 4.41 6.11 -2.72
N ILE A 46 5.51 5.39 -2.51
CA ILE A 46 6.31 4.83 -3.60
C ILE A 46 5.68 3.50 -4.00
N ILE A 47 5.32 3.32 -5.27
CA ILE A 47 4.71 2.09 -5.80
C ILE A 47 5.52 1.62 -7.00
N ASP A 48 5.80 0.31 -7.02
CA ASP A 48 6.43 -0.43 -8.11
C ASP A 48 5.52 -1.63 -8.42
N ASP A 49 5.00 -1.70 -9.64
CA ASP A 49 4.13 -2.77 -10.11
C ASP A 49 4.79 -3.56 -11.25
N THR A 50 4.60 -4.86 -11.26
CA THR A 50 5.13 -5.73 -12.31
C THR A 50 4.23 -6.93 -12.52
N ILE A 51 4.01 -7.30 -13.78
CA ILE A 51 3.46 -8.61 -14.14
C ILE A 51 4.60 -9.62 -14.03
N ILE A 52 4.50 -10.53 -13.06
CA ILE A 52 5.52 -11.57 -12.84
C ILE A 52 5.46 -12.59 -13.97
N GLU A 53 4.25 -13.06 -14.30
CA GLU A 53 4.05 -14.19 -15.19
C GLU A 53 2.64 -14.19 -15.78
N TYR A 54 2.51 -14.76 -16.99
CA TYR A 54 1.23 -15.16 -17.57
C TYR A 54 1.18 -16.67 -17.72
N THR A 55 0.18 -17.30 -17.10
CA THR A 55 0.03 -18.76 -17.02
C THR A 55 -0.80 -19.36 -18.16
N GLY A 56 -1.26 -18.55 -19.11
CA GLY A 56 -2.21 -18.97 -20.16
C GLY A 56 -3.69 -18.79 -19.77
N ASN A 57 -4.01 -18.75 -18.48
CA ASN A 57 -5.36 -18.52 -17.96
C ASN A 57 -5.47 -17.29 -17.04
N PHE A 58 -4.36 -16.91 -16.41
CA PHE A 58 -4.29 -15.81 -15.46
C PHE A 58 -2.96 -15.07 -15.57
N PHE A 59 -3.00 -13.78 -15.29
CA PHE A 59 -1.86 -12.92 -15.05
C PHE A 59 -1.54 -12.89 -13.56
N ILE A 60 -0.27 -13.01 -13.21
CA ILE A 60 0.24 -12.87 -11.84
C ILE A 60 0.86 -11.48 -11.71
N TYR A 61 0.31 -10.67 -10.80
CA TYR A 61 0.78 -9.32 -10.51
C TYR A 61 1.54 -9.29 -9.20
N HIS A 62 2.58 -8.46 -9.13
CA HIS A 62 3.26 -8.07 -7.90
C HIS A 62 3.22 -6.56 -7.76
N ILE A 63 2.66 -6.10 -6.66
CA ILE A 63 2.78 -4.71 -6.21
C ILE A 63 3.74 -4.68 -5.05
N LYS A 64 4.68 -3.74 -5.11
CA LYS A 64 5.49 -3.35 -3.98
C LYS A 64 5.17 -1.89 -3.69
N CYS A 65 4.84 -1.59 -2.45
CA CYS A 65 4.59 -0.22 -2.05
C CYS A 65 5.33 0.10 -0.76
N SER A 66 5.79 1.35 -0.65
CA SER A 66 6.44 1.88 0.53
C SER A 66 5.84 3.22 0.92
N TYR A 67 5.37 3.32 2.15
CA TYR A 67 4.66 4.49 2.65
C TYR A 67 4.82 4.67 4.15
N ASN A 68 4.62 5.89 4.64
CA ASN A 68 4.73 6.25 6.06
C ASN A 68 3.40 6.23 6.83
N LEU A 69 2.30 5.96 6.14
CA LEU A 69 0.96 5.99 6.70
C LEU A 69 0.53 4.59 7.17
N PRO A 70 -0.40 4.46 8.13
CA PRO A 70 -0.95 3.19 8.53
C PRO A 70 -2.00 2.70 7.51
N LEU A 71 -1.60 2.51 6.26
CA LEU A 71 -2.46 1.98 5.20
C LEU A 71 -2.31 0.45 5.11
N ASN A 72 -3.34 -0.22 4.61
CA ASN A 72 -3.32 -1.60 4.14
C ASN A 72 -3.68 -1.62 2.66
N LEU A 73 -3.01 -2.48 1.89
CA LEU A 73 -3.26 -2.64 0.47
C LEU A 73 -4.12 -3.89 0.25
N ASP A 74 -5.26 -3.73 -0.43
CA ASP A 74 -6.24 -4.80 -0.66
C ASP A 74 -6.77 -4.80 -2.11
N ILE A 75 -7.47 -5.86 -2.49
CA ILE A 75 -8.00 -6.07 -3.85
C ILE A 75 -9.49 -6.40 -3.85
N CYS A 76 -10.21 -5.84 -4.82
CA CYS A 76 -11.58 -6.24 -5.14
C CYS A 76 -11.59 -7.10 -6.40
N LYS A 77 -12.33 -8.22 -6.34
CA LYS A 77 -12.52 -9.12 -7.48
C LYS A 77 -14.00 -9.24 -7.83
N ASN A 78 -14.30 -9.35 -9.12
CA ASN A 78 -15.63 -9.76 -9.54
C ASN A 78 -15.83 -11.28 -9.36
N GLN A 79 -17.05 -11.76 -9.62
CA GLN A 79 -17.39 -13.18 -9.50
C GLN A 79 -16.57 -14.11 -10.41
N ASN A 80 -16.00 -13.57 -11.49
CA ASN A 80 -15.16 -14.31 -12.42
C ASN A 80 -13.69 -14.39 -11.97
N GLY A 81 -13.30 -13.71 -10.89
CA GLY A 81 -11.92 -13.66 -10.41
C GLY A 81 -11.06 -12.63 -11.14
N THR A 82 -11.64 -11.78 -11.98
CA THR A 82 -10.97 -10.61 -12.54
C THR A 82 -10.83 -9.57 -11.43
N VAL A 83 -9.63 -9.05 -11.23
CA VAL A 83 -9.41 -7.93 -10.31
C VAL A 83 -9.96 -6.67 -10.97
N ILE A 84 -10.86 -6.00 -10.26
CA ILE A 84 -11.53 -4.79 -10.74
C ILE A 84 -11.05 -3.53 -10.01
N ASP A 85 -10.47 -3.68 -8.83
CA ASP A 85 -9.91 -2.57 -8.08
C ASP A 85 -8.79 -3.04 -7.13
N VAL A 86 -7.84 -2.16 -6.87
CA VAL A 86 -6.76 -2.30 -5.90
C VAL A 86 -6.73 -0.98 -5.15
N PHE A 87 -6.86 -1.01 -3.83
CA PHE A 87 -7.04 0.20 -3.06
C PHE A 87 -6.30 0.16 -1.72
N PHE A 88 -5.96 1.35 -1.23
CA PHE A 88 -5.46 1.51 0.12
C PHE A 88 -6.63 1.73 1.07
N THR A 89 -6.73 0.90 2.11
CA THR A 89 -7.58 1.17 3.25
C THR A 89 -6.74 1.81 4.34
N LYS A 90 -7.28 2.85 4.99
CA LYS A 90 -6.69 3.29 6.26
C LYS A 90 -6.86 2.14 7.24
N GLY A 91 -5.75 1.62 7.73
CA GLY A 91 -5.76 0.79 8.92
C GLY A 91 -6.42 1.62 9.99
N VAL A 92 -7.60 1.20 10.41
CA VAL A 92 -8.17 1.64 11.68
C VAL A 92 -7.09 1.25 12.68
N GLU A 93 -6.33 2.22 13.20
CA GLU A 93 -5.60 1.97 14.43
C GLU A 93 -6.67 1.41 15.34
N ALA A 94 -6.49 0.14 15.77
CA ALA A 94 -7.28 -0.37 16.86
C ALA A 94 -7.14 0.70 17.93
N ILE A 95 -8.20 1.48 18.11
CA ILE A 95 -8.35 2.32 19.28
C ILE A 95 -8.34 1.26 20.36
N GLU A 96 -7.18 1.05 20.99
CA GLU A 96 -7.12 0.28 22.21
C GLU A 96 -8.23 0.90 23.05
N ALA A 97 -9.26 0.10 23.32
CA ALA A 97 -10.28 0.42 24.28
C ALA A 97 -9.60 0.40 25.65
N SER A 98 -8.70 1.35 25.85
CA SER A 98 -8.10 1.70 27.11
C SER A 98 -8.84 2.96 27.53
N ASP A 99 -9.56 2.80 28.64
CA ASP A 99 -10.15 3.87 29.44
C ASP A 99 -11.45 4.49 28.91
N ILE A 100 -12.55 3.75 29.04
CA ILE A 100 -13.85 4.35 29.31
C ILE A 100 -14.47 3.63 30.52
N PHE A 101 -14.09 4.14 31.70
CA PHE A 101 -14.71 4.08 33.05
C PHE A 101 -14.91 2.73 33.76
#